data_AF-A0A7K4DS50-F1
#
_entry.id   AF-A0A7K4DS50-F1
#
_cell.length_a   1.000
_cell.length_b   1.000
_cell.length_c   1.000
_cell.angle_alpha   90.00
_cell.angle_beta   90.00
_cell.angle_gamma   90.00
#
_symmetry.space_group_name_H-M   'P 1'
#
loop_
_entity.id
_entity.type
_entity.pdbx_description
1 polymer ?
#
loop_
_entity_poly.entity_id
_entity_poly.type
_entity_poly.pdbx_seq_one_letter_code
_entity_poly.pdbx_strand_id
1 'polypeptide(L)'
;MNKIASVILSIIVLGSLPLAFADSDKDSKLEFAGTLEETLGHFWALEMNLDEANSELALVHATHPISELFETMSAHLEGNPEFNEKLEKTLFELKSKASTEVTRSDAQSAIDEAKEIIQEARDIVVGEQLSNDSSFKAQLVNGLLETSKVEYKEAIEDGMIVEMAEFQDGSAFIWRSQQIFEEIRNDIENSGDVDDSYVEIWLAYDQRADPTIVNEYVNDIIEEFEMLSGVESTESEHMEEVFGNDSAIVVELDETLSIQSEKPGKMEMDEPKKVELKFLAPLKQINEGVTPENIKCNSSFELIFKPSGDPACVKTTSVQKLVSWGWTQ
;
A
#
# COMPACT_ATOMS: atom_id res chain seq x y z
N MET A 1 13.61 79.00 -3.12
CA MET A 1 12.37 78.22 -2.95
C MET A 1 12.66 76.80 -3.40
N ASN A 2 12.92 75.90 -2.46
CA ASN A 2 13.19 74.48 -2.72
C ASN A 2 11.89 73.76 -3.11
N LYS A 3 11.88 73.03 -4.22
CA LYS A 3 10.93 71.94 -4.46
C LYS A 3 11.68 70.63 -4.33
N ILE A 4 11.49 69.97 -3.19
CA ILE A 4 11.93 68.59 -2.96
C ILE A 4 10.88 67.71 -3.64
N ALA A 5 11.28 66.97 -4.67
CA ALA A 5 10.48 65.91 -5.26
C ALA A 5 10.68 64.64 -4.43
N SER A 6 9.66 64.24 -3.68
CA SER A 6 9.60 62.91 -3.06
C SER A 6 9.31 61.87 -4.14
N VAL A 7 10.30 61.04 -4.45
CA VAL A 7 10.11 59.79 -5.18
C VAL A 7 9.77 58.73 -4.14
N ILE A 8 8.51 58.27 -4.12
CA ILE A 8 8.09 57.12 -3.31
C ILE A 8 8.55 55.88 -4.07
N LEU A 9 9.58 55.22 -3.53
CA LEU A 9 10.04 53.91 -3.98
C LEU A 9 9.09 52.86 -3.38
N SER A 10 8.13 52.39 -4.17
CA SER A 10 7.29 51.26 -3.82
C SER A 10 8.15 49.99 -3.79
N ILE A 11 8.52 49.55 -2.59
CA ILE A 11 9.13 48.24 -2.36
C ILE A 11 8.01 47.21 -2.52
N ILE A 12 7.99 46.55 -3.68
CA ILE A 12 7.21 45.31 -3.86
C ILE A 12 7.95 44.23 -3.08
N VAL A 13 7.47 43.94 -1.87
CA VAL A 13 7.87 42.74 -1.13
C VAL A 13 7.22 41.57 -1.86
N LEU A 14 7.96 40.95 -2.78
CA LEU A 14 7.64 39.60 -3.22
C LEU A 14 7.80 38.69 -1.99
N GLY A 15 6.67 38.32 -1.38
CA GLY A 15 6.65 37.33 -0.32
C GLY A 15 7.10 36.01 -0.91
N SER A 16 8.36 35.63 -0.66
CA SER A 16 8.78 34.24 -0.79
C SER A 16 7.96 33.43 0.20
N LEU A 17 6.97 32.68 -0.29
CA LEU A 17 6.40 31.59 0.50
C LEU A 17 7.55 30.64 0.88
N PRO A 18 7.58 30.11 2.11
CA PRO A 18 8.67 29.23 2.52
C PRO A 18 8.55 27.90 1.76
N LEU A 19 9.63 27.50 1.08
CA LEU A 19 9.75 26.26 0.31
C LEU A 19 9.27 25.02 1.10
N ALA A 20 9.48 25.01 2.43
CA ALA A 20 9.07 23.90 3.30
C ALA A 20 7.54 23.66 3.39
N PHE A 21 6.70 24.69 3.21
CA PHE A 21 5.24 24.49 3.18
C PHE A 21 4.76 23.95 1.83
N ALA A 22 5.52 24.18 0.76
CA ALA A 22 5.21 23.65 -0.56
C ALA A 22 5.57 22.16 -0.66
N ASP A 23 6.66 21.72 -0.01
CA ASP A 23 6.98 20.30 0.15
C ASP A 23 5.90 19.57 0.94
N SER A 24 5.51 20.07 2.12
CA SER A 24 4.51 19.36 2.95
C SER A 24 3.14 19.20 2.29
N ASP A 25 2.71 20.18 1.48
CA ASP A 25 1.45 20.09 0.71
C ASP A 25 1.58 19.12 -0.47
N LYS A 26 2.75 19.08 -1.12
CA LYS A 26 3.02 18.12 -2.19
C LYS A 26 3.06 16.68 -1.63
N ASP A 27 3.75 16.46 -0.52
CA ASP A 27 3.86 15.14 0.13
C ASP A 27 2.49 14.63 0.58
N SER A 28 1.68 15.49 1.20
CA SER A 28 0.28 15.17 1.55
C SER A 28 -0.55 14.78 0.33
N LYS A 29 -0.39 15.48 -0.80
CA LYS A 29 -1.10 15.14 -2.05
C LYS A 29 -0.55 13.87 -2.69
N LEU A 30 0.73 13.59 -2.53
CA LEU A 30 1.37 12.38 -3.03
C LEU A 30 0.85 11.15 -2.27
N GLU A 31 0.79 11.22 -0.94
CA GLU A 31 0.19 10.18 -0.09
C GLU A 31 -1.25 9.89 -0.53
N PHE A 32 -2.07 10.94 -0.62
CA PHE A 32 -3.44 10.80 -1.11
C PHE A 32 -3.49 10.18 -2.51
N ALA A 33 -2.74 10.71 -3.47
CA ALA A 33 -2.74 10.22 -4.84
C ALA A 33 -2.25 8.76 -4.94
N GLY A 34 -1.30 8.34 -4.10
CA GLY A 34 -0.83 6.96 -3.99
C GLY A 34 -1.96 6.00 -3.63
N THR A 35 -2.76 6.33 -2.60
CA THR A 35 -3.93 5.50 -2.21
C THR A 35 -4.97 5.37 -3.33
N LEU A 36 -5.11 6.40 -4.17
CA LEU A 36 -5.98 6.33 -5.35
C LEU A 36 -5.41 5.38 -6.41
N GLU A 37 -4.10 5.37 -6.63
CA GLU A 37 -3.47 4.46 -7.58
C GLU A 37 -3.50 3.00 -7.10
N GLU A 38 -3.26 2.74 -5.81
CA GLU A 38 -3.43 1.40 -5.21
C GLU A 38 -4.88 0.92 -5.36
N THR A 39 -5.86 1.80 -5.12
CA THR A 39 -7.28 1.49 -5.36
C THR A 39 -7.56 1.09 -6.82
N LEU A 40 -6.94 1.76 -7.79
CA LEU A 40 -7.06 1.40 -9.20
C LEU A 40 -6.37 0.06 -9.53
N GLY A 41 -5.30 -0.28 -8.82
CA GLY A 41 -4.68 -1.61 -8.85
C GLY A 41 -5.67 -2.70 -8.42
N HIS A 42 -6.31 -2.55 -7.25
CA HIS A 42 -7.33 -3.50 -6.79
C HIS A 42 -8.50 -3.63 -7.76
N PHE A 43 -8.93 -2.55 -8.41
CA PHE A 43 -9.99 -2.63 -9.43
C PHE A 43 -9.58 -3.49 -10.63
N TRP A 44 -8.31 -3.45 -11.03
CA TRP A 44 -7.80 -4.35 -12.06
C TRP A 44 -7.79 -5.81 -11.60
N ALA A 45 -7.35 -6.09 -10.37
CA ALA A 45 -7.41 -7.43 -9.78
C ALA A 45 -8.84 -7.96 -9.64
N LEU A 46 -9.78 -7.09 -9.25
CA LEU A 46 -11.21 -7.38 -9.23
C LEU A 46 -11.74 -7.76 -10.62
N GLU A 47 -11.42 -6.97 -11.66
CA GLU A 47 -11.84 -7.25 -13.04
C GLU A 47 -11.35 -8.63 -13.51
N MET A 48 -10.09 -8.98 -13.23
CA MET A 48 -9.54 -10.30 -13.55
C MET A 48 -10.28 -11.44 -12.86
N ASN A 49 -10.53 -11.31 -11.55
CA ASN A 49 -11.22 -12.36 -10.80
C ASN A 49 -12.70 -12.51 -11.21
N LEU A 50 -13.36 -11.42 -11.63
CA LEU A 50 -14.70 -11.49 -12.22
C LEU A 50 -14.69 -12.23 -13.56
N ASP A 51 -13.67 -12.00 -14.40
CA ASP A 51 -13.51 -12.69 -15.69
C ASP A 51 -13.23 -14.19 -15.52
N GLU A 52 -12.53 -14.56 -14.45
CA GLU A 52 -12.26 -15.96 -14.06
C GLU A 52 -13.41 -16.60 -13.25
N ALA A 53 -14.46 -15.84 -12.95
CA ALA A 53 -15.56 -16.24 -12.05
C ALA A 53 -15.08 -16.69 -10.65
N ASN A 54 -13.97 -16.11 -10.17
CA ASN A 54 -13.43 -16.33 -8.83
C ASN A 54 -14.11 -15.38 -7.84
N SER A 55 -15.21 -15.84 -7.25
CA SER A 55 -16.04 -15.04 -6.33
C SER A 55 -15.31 -14.61 -5.06
N GLU A 56 -14.40 -15.45 -4.56
CA GLU A 56 -13.70 -15.23 -3.30
C GLU A 56 -12.69 -14.10 -3.44
N LEU A 57 -11.78 -14.19 -4.42
CA LEU A 57 -10.79 -13.13 -4.67
C LEU A 57 -11.42 -11.86 -5.25
N ALA A 58 -12.50 -11.97 -6.04
CA ALA A 58 -13.27 -10.78 -6.44
C ALA A 58 -13.81 -10.03 -5.21
N LEU A 59 -14.36 -10.73 -4.22
CA LEU A 59 -14.82 -10.09 -3.00
C LEU A 59 -13.67 -9.43 -2.23
N VAL A 60 -12.54 -10.11 -2.10
CA VAL A 60 -11.33 -9.59 -1.43
C VAL A 60 -10.90 -8.25 -2.04
N HIS A 61 -10.63 -8.23 -3.35
CA HIS A 61 -10.20 -7.02 -4.06
C HIS A 61 -11.25 -5.91 -4.11
N ALA A 62 -12.54 -6.26 -4.11
CA ALA A 62 -13.61 -5.27 -3.97
C ALA A 62 -13.65 -4.62 -2.57
N THR A 63 -13.01 -5.23 -1.56
CA THR A 63 -13.03 -4.76 -0.16
C THR A 63 -11.73 -4.12 0.31
N HIS A 64 -10.56 -4.49 -0.23
CA HIS A 64 -9.26 -3.91 0.15
C HIS A 64 -9.24 -2.37 0.15
N PRO A 65 -9.72 -1.66 -0.90
CA PRO A 65 -9.73 -0.20 -0.90
C PRO A 65 -10.50 0.43 0.27
N ILE A 66 -11.58 -0.21 0.72
CA ILE A 66 -12.42 0.32 1.79
C ILE A 66 -11.94 -0.13 3.19
N SER A 67 -11.21 -1.25 3.30
CA SER A 67 -10.63 -1.73 4.56
C SER A 67 -9.28 -1.11 4.89
N GLU A 68 -8.39 -0.99 3.92
CA GLU A 68 -7.01 -0.51 4.13
C GLU A 68 -6.83 0.96 3.76
N LEU A 69 -7.35 1.39 2.61
CA LEU A 69 -6.94 2.67 2.00
C LEU A 69 -7.88 3.84 2.34
N PHE A 70 -9.14 3.56 2.64
CA PHE A 70 -10.16 4.61 2.84
C PHE A 70 -9.87 5.54 4.01
N GLU A 71 -9.26 5.06 5.10
CA GLU A 71 -8.95 5.93 6.24
C GLU A 71 -8.00 7.06 5.83
N THR A 72 -6.92 6.73 5.11
CA THR A 72 -5.98 7.70 4.57
C THR A 72 -6.67 8.62 3.57
N MET A 73 -7.43 8.09 2.60
CA MET A 73 -8.21 8.91 1.66
C MET A 73 -9.14 9.91 2.37
N SER A 74 -9.83 9.45 3.41
CA SER A 74 -10.79 10.24 4.19
C SER A 74 -10.13 11.41 4.91
N ALA A 75 -8.91 11.23 5.42
CA ALA A 75 -8.16 12.30 6.10
C ALA A 75 -7.89 13.50 5.16
N HIS A 76 -7.62 13.23 3.88
CA HIS A 76 -7.39 14.28 2.87
C HIS A 76 -8.70 14.91 2.34
N LEU A 77 -9.85 14.30 2.63
CA LEU A 77 -11.18 14.76 2.20
C LEU A 77 -12.01 15.42 3.31
N GLU A 78 -11.41 15.77 4.45
CA GLU A 78 -12.10 16.47 5.56
C GLU A 78 -12.77 17.78 5.12
N GLY A 79 -12.18 18.48 4.14
CA GLY A 79 -12.76 19.69 3.54
C GLY A 79 -13.95 19.44 2.60
N ASN A 80 -14.25 18.18 2.26
CA ASN A 80 -15.26 17.75 1.29
C ASN A 80 -16.11 16.59 1.86
N PRO A 81 -16.83 16.77 2.98
CA PRO A 81 -17.47 15.67 3.70
C PRO A 81 -18.56 14.95 2.90
N GLU A 82 -19.33 15.66 2.07
CA GLU A 82 -20.34 15.03 1.20
C GLU A 82 -19.70 14.12 0.14
N PHE A 83 -18.53 14.54 -0.40
CA PHE A 83 -17.78 13.73 -1.35
C PHE A 83 -17.09 12.55 -0.65
N ASN A 84 -16.59 12.73 0.57
CA ASN A 84 -16.03 11.64 1.36
C ASN A 84 -17.07 10.54 1.64
N GLU A 85 -18.30 10.91 2.00
CA GLU A 85 -19.42 9.95 2.16
C GLU A 85 -19.77 9.26 0.82
N LYS A 86 -19.71 9.99 -0.29
CA LYS A 86 -19.92 9.43 -1.64
C LYS A 86 -18.85 8.40 -1.99
N LEU A 87 -17.57 8.70 -1.75
CA LEU A 87 -16.44 7.80 -1.95
C LEU A 87 -16.61 6.54 -1.08
N GLU A 88 -16.84 6.72 0.22
CA GLU A 88 -17.04 5.64 1.18
C GLU A 88 -18.13 4.67 0.71
N LYS A 89 -19.30 5.22 0.37
CA LYS A 89 -20.44 4.45 -0.08
C LYS A 89 -20.14 3.70 -1.38
N THR A 90 -19.45 4.36 -2.31
CA THR A 90 -19.09 3.76 -3.60
C THR A 90 -18.19 2.54 -3.40
N LEU A 91 -17.11 2.68 -2.63
CA LEU A 91 -16.19 1.57 -2.34
C LEU A 91 -16.89 0.46 -1.54
N PHE A 92 -17.73 0.83 -0.56
CA PHE A 92 -18.49 -0.16 0.23
C PHE A 92 -19.47 -0.98 -0.61
N GLU A 93 -20.14 -0.36 -1.59
CA GLU A 93 -21.14 -1.05 -2.41
C GLU A 93 -20.52 -2.01 -3.44
N LEU A 94 -19.24 -1.84 -3.81
CA LEU A 94 -18.53 -2.68 -4.78
C LEU A 94 -18.57 -4.17 -4.40
N LYS A 95 -18.42 -4.50 -3.11
CA LYS A 95 -18.49 -5.90 -2.63
C LYS A 95 -19.76 -6.65 -3.04
N SER A 96 -20.84 -5.93 -3.34
CA SER A 96 -22.12 -6.48 -3.79
C SER A 96 -22.39 -6.21 -5.27
N LYS A 97 -22.05 -5.01 -5.76
CA LYS A 97 -22.32 -4.56 -7.13
C LYS A 97 -21.31 -5.07 -8.14
N ALA A 98 -20.10 -5.41 -7.73
CA ALA A 98 -19.03 -5.97 -8.55
C ALA A 98 -18.68 -7.38 -8.05
N SER A 99 -19.65 -8.27 -8.10
CA SER A 99 -19.53 -9.67 -7.64
C SER A 99 -19.91 -10.65 -8.75
N THR A 100 -19.59 -11.94 -8.55
CA THR A 100 -19.98 -13.01 -9.48
C THR A 100 -21.47 -13.34 -9.45
N GLU A 101 -22.23 -12.77 -8.50
CA GLU A 101 -23.68 -12.96 -8.36
C GLU A 101 -24.49 -11.98 -9.24
N VAL A 102 -23.84 -10.96 -9.79
CA VAL A 102 -24.42 -10.03 -10.77
C VAL A 102 -23.89 -10.33 -12.18
N THR A 103 -24.48 -9.71 -13.20
CA THR A 103 -23.92 -9.86 -14.54
C THR A 103 -22.58 -9.15 -14.65
N ARG A 104 -21.66 -9.68 -15.47
CA ARG A 104 -20.35 -9.05 -15.70
C ARG A 104 -20.47 -7.60 -16.19
N SER A 105 -21.53 -7.29 -16.96
CA SER A 105 -21.81 -5.93 -17.43
C SER A 105 -22.26 -4.98 -16.32
N ASP A 106 -23.08 -5.47 -15.38
CA ASP A 106 -23.50 -4.69 -14.22
C ASP A 106 -22.30 -4.45 -13.28
N ALA A 107 -21.48 -5.49 -13.06
CA ALA A 107 -20.23 -5.38 -12.33
C ALA A 107 -19.27 -4.36 -12.96
N GLN A 108 -19.09 -4.41 -14.28
CA GLN A 108 -18.26 -3.42 -14.99
C GLN A 108 -18.78 -2.00 -14.80
N SER A 109 -20.10 -1.81 -14.89
CA SER A 109 -20.70 -0.49 -14.73
C SER A 109 -20.44 0.08 -13.32
N ALA A 110 -20.46 -0.77 -12.29
CA ALA A 110 -20.13 -0.37 -10.92
C ALA A 110 -18.64 -0.03 -10.74
N ILE A 111 -17.74 -0.78 -11.39
CA ILE A 111 -16.31 -0.52 -11.38
C ILE A 111 -15.98 0.77 -12.13
N ASP A 112 -16.61 1.01 -13.29
CA ASP A 112 -16.45 2.24 -14.06
C ASP A 112 -16.93 3.46 -13.28
N GLU A 113 -18.09 3.38 -12.61
CA GLU A 113 -18.57 4.41 -11.69
C GLU A 113 -17.57 4.68 -10.57
N ALA A 114 -16.99 3.62 -9.97
CA ALA A 114 -15.97 3.79 -8.94
C ALA A 114 -14.69 4.45 -9.48
N LYS A 115 -14.22 4.08 -10.68
CA LYS A 115 -13.07 4.72 -11.36
C LYS A 115 -13.33 6.22 -11.59
N GLU A 116 -14.55 6.60 -11.96
CA GLU A 116 -14.94 8.02 -12.08
C GLU A 116 -14.88 8.76 -10.74
N ILE A 117 -15.32 8.13 -9.64
CA ILE A 117 -15.21 8.72 -8.30
C ILE A 117 -13.76 8.88 -7.87
N ILE A 118 -12.89 7.91 -8.16
CA ILE A 118 -11.44 8.03 -7.88
C ILE A 118 -10.82 9.20 -8.66
N GLN A 119 -11.22 9.40 -9.92
CA GLN A 119 -10.77 10.57 -10.69
C GLN A 119 -11.30 11.88 -10.11
N GLU A 120 -12.57 11.96 -9.71
CA GLU A 120 -13.14 13.15 -9.05
C GLU A 120 -12.39 13.47 -7.74
N ALA A 121 -12.02 12.45 -6.97
CA ALA A 121 -11.24 12.59 -5.74
C ALA A 121 -9.86 13.21 -6.03
N ARG A 122 -9.17 12.71 -7.06
CA ARG A 122 -7.91 13.28 -7.54
C ARG A 122 -8.06 14.74 -7.95
N ASP A 123 -9.09 15.07 -8.72
CA ASP A 123 -9.31 16.43 -9.19
C ASP A 123 -9.56 17.42 -8.04
N ILE A 124 -10.27 16.98 -6.99
CA ILE A 124 -10.57 17.79 -5.80
C ILE A 124 -9.31 18.09 -4.97
N VAL A 125 -8.47 17.07 -4.72
CA VAL A 125 -7.37 17.18 -3.76
C VAL A 125 -6.04 17.52 -4.44
N VAL A 126 -5.70 16.82 -5.51
CA VAL A 126 -4.41 16.94 -6.21
C VAL A 126 -4.46 18.06 -7.25
N GLY A 127 -5.57 18.10 -8.00
CA GLY A 127 -5.79 19.06 -9.09
C GLY A 127 -5.04 18.74 -10.38
N GLU A 128 -5.50 19.34 -11.48
CA GLU A 128 -5.05 19.02 -12.84
C GLU A 128 -3.55 19.26 -13.07
N GLN A 129 -2.99 20.36 -12.55
CA GLN A 129 -1.60 20.72 -12.80
C GLN A 129 -0.63 19.68 -12.22
N LEU A 130 -0.83 19.30 -10.95
CA LEU A 130 0.05 18.36 -10.28
C LEU A 130 -0.20 16.93 -10.77
N SER A 131 -1.45 16.57 -11.07
CA SER A 131 -1.81 15.27 -11.65
C SER A 131 -1.16 15.01 -13.01
N ASN A 132 -0.76 16.06 -13.74
CA ASN A 132 -0.08 15.95 -15.03
C ASN A 132 1.44 16.21 -14.96
N ASP A 133 1.99 16.40 -13.76
CA ASP A 133 3.42 16.62 -13.58
C ASP A 133 4.19 15.29 -13.62
N SER A 134 5.20 15.19 -14.48
CA SER A 134 5.94 13.95 -14.69
C SER A 134 6.77 13.53 -13.47
N SER A 135 7.32 14.48 -12.71
CA SER A 135 8.05 14.19 -11.46
C SER A 135 7.10 13.65 -10.39
N PHE A 136 5.88 14.20 -10.30
CA PHE A 136 4.84 13.68 -9.41
C PHE A 136 4.39 12.27 -9.80
N LYS A 137 4.14 12.01 -11.08
CA LYS A 137 3.81 10.67 -11.59
C LYS A 137 4.93 9.65 -11.36
N ALA A 138 6.19 10.05 -11.51
CA ALA A 138 7.33 9.21 -11.20
C ALA A 138 7.37 8.80 -9.72
N GLN A 139 7.04 9.72 -8.80
CA GLN A 139 6.93 9.39 -7.37
C GLN A 139 5.76 8.43 -7.08
N LEU A 140 4.63 8.57 -7.79
CA LEU A 140 3.52 7.60 -7.69
C LEU A 140 3.92 6.20 -8.16
N VAL A 141 4.70 6.12 -9.25
CA VAL A 141 5.26 4.85 -9.72
C VAL A 141 6.14 4.23 -8.64
N ASN A 142 7.05 5.00 -8.04
CA ASN A 142 7.91 4.49 -6.96
C ASN A 142 7.11 3.98 -5.76
N GLY A 143 6.06 4.70 -5.32
CA GLY A 143 5.19 4.25 -4.24
C GLY A 143 4.52 2.90 -4.54
N LEU A 144 3.96 2.73 -5.75
CA LEU A 144 3.36 1.46 -6.17
C LEU A 144 4.37 0.32 -6.24
N LEU A 145 5.57 0.59 -6.75
CA LEU A 145 6.66 -0.37 -6.84
C LEU A 145 7.15 -0.79 -5.45
N GLU A 146 7.28 0.16 -4.52
CA GLU A 146 7.61 -0.11 -3.12
C GLU A 146 6.56 -1.00 -2.44
N THR A 147 5.27 -0.66 -2.58
CA THR A 147 4.19 -1.50 -2.03
C THR A 147 4.19 -2.88 -2.69
N SER A 148 4.41 -2.98 -4.01
CA SER A 148 4.45 -4.28 -4.71
C SER A 148 5.52 -5.25 -4.17
N LYS A 149 6.66 -4.74 -3.70
CA LYS A 149 7.71 -5.54 -3.05
C LYS A 149 7.22 -6.16 -1.75
N VAL A 150 6.46 -5.40 -0.96
CA VAL A 150 5.88 -5.87 0.31
C VAL A 150 4.89 -6.99 0.03
N GLU A 151 3.94 -6.76 -0.89
CA GLU A 151 2.89 -7.73 -1.20
C GLU A 151 3.46 -9.03 -1.78
N TYR A 152 4.43 -8.93 -2.69
CA TYR A 152 5.08 -10.11 -3.26
C TYR A 152 5.83 -10.93 -2.20
N LYS A 153 6.53 -10.26 -1.28
CA LYS A 153 7.23 -10.89 -0.16
C LYS A 153 6.26 -11.52 0.85
N GLU A 154 5.08 -10.95 1.02
CA GLU A 154 4.02 -11.59 1.79
C GLU A 154 3.52 -12.85 1.09
N ALA A 155 3.30 -12.76 -0.21
CA ALA A 155 2.69 -13.79 -1.03
C ALA A 155 3.53 -15.04 -1.29
N ILE A 156 4.85 -14.91 -1.39
CA ILE A 156 5.74 -16.01 -1.80
C ILE A 156 6.49 -16.62 -0.61
N GLU A 157 6.43 -17.95 -0.51
CA GLU A 157 7.24 -18.75 0.41
C GLU A 157 7.76 -20.00 -0.33
N ASP A 158 9.09 -20.19 -0.38
CA ASP A 158 9.76 -21.31 -1.05
C ASP A 158 9.28 -21.55 -2.51
N GLY A 159 9.03 -20.48 -3.27
CA GLY A 159 8.54 -20.53 -4.65
C GLY A 159 7.07 -20.96 -4.79
N MET A 160 6.33 -21.01 -3.69
CA MET A 160 4.89 -21.23 -3.66
C MET A 160 4.15 -19.92 -3.37
N ILE A 161 2.99 -19.75 -3.99
CA ILE A 161 2.06 -18.68 -3.64
C ILE A 161 1.30 -19.15 -2.41
N VAL A 162 1.61 -18.59 -1.24
CA VAL A 162 0.92 -18.86 0.03
C VAL A 162 -0.23 -17.89 0.26
N GLU A 163 -0.12 -16.64 -0.22
CA GLU A 163 -1.22 -15.66 -0.22
C GLU A 163 -1.53 -15.20 -1.64
N MET A 164 -2.63 -15.73 -2.22
CA MET A 164 -3.00 -15.39 -3.60
C MET A 164 -3.54 -13.95 -3.73
N ALA A 165 -4.19 -13.43 -2.68
CA ALA A 165 -4.65 -12.05 -2.66
C ALA A 165 -3.46 -11.07 -2.78
N GLU A 166 -2.47 -11.22 -1.90
CA GLU A 166 -1.28 -10.37 -1.92
C GLU A 166 -0.42 -10.59 -3.18
N PHE A 167 -0.40 -11.81 -3.74
CA PHE A 167 0.25 -12.03 -5.04
C PHE A 167 -0.41 -11.19 -6.14
N GLN A 168 -1.74 -11.14 -6.15
CA GLN A 168 -2.52 -10.36 -7.11
C GLN A 168 -2.37 -8.86 -6.86
N ASP A 169 -2.36 -8.39 -5.61
CA ASP A 169 -2.15 -6.98 -5.29
C ASP A 169 -0.76 -6.50 -5.71
N GLY A 170 0.29 -7.26 -5.36
CA GLY A 170 1.65 -6.96 -5.83
C GLY A 170 1.72 -6.88 -7.36
N SER A 171 1.13 -7.85 -8.07
CA SER A 171 1.10 -7.82 -9.55
C SER A 171 0.27 -6.65 -10.11
N ALA A 172 -0.81 -6.28 -9.44
CA ALA A 172 -1.68 -5.17 -9.84
C ALA A 172 -0.99 -3.82 -9.68
N PHE A 173 -0.16 -3.66 -8.65
CA PHE A 173 0.63 -2.45 -8.45
C PHE A 173 1.76 -2.31 -9.48
N ILE A 174 2.41 -3.42 -9.88
CA ILE A 174 3.32 -3.44 -11.06
C ILE A 174 2.56 -3.05 -12.34
N TRP A 175 1.38 -3.62 -12.57
CA TRP A 175 0.58 -3.28 -13.75
C TRP A 175 0.17 -1.80 -13.75
N ARG A 176 -0.24 -1.26 -12.59
CA ARG A 176 -0.65 0.12 -12.46
C ARG A 176 0.53 1.08 -12.65
N SER A 177 1.70 0.75 -12.10
CA SER A 177 2.91 1.54 -12.29
C SER A 177 3.31 1.59 -13.77
N GLN A 178 3.14 0.49 -14.52
CA GLN A 178 3.31 0.47 -15.98
C GLN A 178 2.34 1.43 -16.67
N GLN A 179 1.06 1.47 -16.28
CA GLN A 179 0.10 2.39 -16.90
C GLN A 179 0.51 3.86 -16.73
N ILE A 180 1.02 4.22 -15.56
CA ILE A 180 1.50 5.59 -15.30
C ILE A 180 2.78 5.86 -16.10
N PHE A 181 3.70 4.89 -16.15
CA PHE A 181 4.91 4.97 -16.96
C PHE A 181 4.62 5.26 -18.43
N GLU A 182 3.61 4.61 -19.03
CA GLU A 182 3.18 4.88 -20.41
C GLU A 182 2.90 6.38 -20.66
N GLU A 183 2.31 7.06 -19.69
CA GLU A 183 1.95 8.48 -19.80
C GLU A 183 3.16 9.41 -19.74
N ILE A 184 4.23 9.00 -19.05
CA ILE A 184 5.45 9.79 -18.85
C ILE A 184 6.67 9.24 -19.61
N ARG A 185 6.50 8.21 -20.44
CA ARG A 185 7.60 7.52 -21.13
C ARG A 185 8.55 8.48 -21.85
N ASN A 186 7.99 9.50 -22.52
CA ASN A 186 8.80 10.44 -23.31
C ASN A 186 9.67 11.37 -22.47
N ASP A 187 9.41 11.45 -21.16
CA ASP A 187 10.19 12.26 -20.22
C ASP A 187 11.31 11.45 -19.55
N ILE A 188 11.40 10.13 -19.82
CA ILE A 188 12.39 9.23 -19.24
C ILE A 188 13.48 8.94 -20.28
N GLU A 189 14.72 9.30 -19.95
CA GLU A 189 15.87 9.17 -20.85
C GLU A 189 16.12 7.71 -21.26
N ASN A 190 16.08 6.77 -20.31
CA ASN A 190 16.30 5.34 -20.53
C ASN A 190 14.98 4.54 -20.55
N SER A 191 13.93 5.08 -21.16
CA SER A 191 12.61 4.41 -21.19
C SER A 191 12.63 2.99 -21.76
N GLY A 192 13.57 2.66 -22.65
CA GLY A 192 13.76 1.30 -23.14
C GLY A 192 14.30 0.33 -22.07
N ASP A 193 15.18 0.81 -21.19
CA ASP A 193 15.70 0.00 -20.08
C ASP A 193 14.58 -0.24 -19.05
N VAL A 194 13.71 0.76 -18.82
CA VAL A 194 12.50 0.60 -17.98
C VAL A 194 11.54 -0.45 -18.55
N ASP A 195 11.30 -0.45 -19.88
CA ASP A 195 10.49 -1.48 -20.55
C ASP A 195 11.10 -2.88 -20.33
N ASP A 196 12.43 -3.03 -20.48
CA ASP A 196 13.13 -4.30 -20.28
C ASP A 196 13.05 -4.78 -18.83
N SER A 197 13.27 -3.91 -17.84
CA SER A 197 13.16 -4.26 -16.42
C SER A 197 11.74 -4.69 -16.04
N TYR A 198 10.71 -4.06 -16.60
CA TYR A 198 9.32 -4.48 -16.38
C TYR A 198 9.05 -5.89 -16.92
N VAL A 199 9.68 -6.27 -18.04
CA VAL A 199 9.63 -7.64 -18.56
C VAL A 199 10.33 -8.61 -17.59
N GLU A 200 11.48 -8.24 -17.02
CA GLU A 200 12.19 -9.05 -16.04
C GLU A 200 11.37 -9.30 -14.77
N ILE A 201 10.68 -8.26 -14.25
CA ILE A 201 9.76 -8.39 -13.11
C ILE A 201 8.64 -9.39 -13.46
N TRP A 202 7.98 -9.24 -14.61
CA TRP A 202 6.90 -10.16 -15.00
C TRP A 202 7.39 -11.60 -15.16
N LEU A 203 8.59 -11.81 -15.70
CA LEU A 203 9.22 -13.12 -15.78
C LEU A 203 9.53 -13.70 -14.39
N ALA A 204 9.94 -12.87 -13.44
CA ALA A 204 10.20 -13.27 -12.07
C ALA A 204 8.91 -13.63 -11.32
N TYR A 205 7.81 -12.88 -11.55
CA TYR A 205 6.47 -13.21 -11.05
C TYR A 205 5.99 -14.57 -11.57
N ASP A 206 6.08 -14.83 -12.89
CA ASP A 206 5.68 -16.10 -13.50
C ASP A 206 6.48 -17.29 -12.94
N GLN A 207 7.78 -17.08 -12.71
CA GLN A 207 8.67 -18.08 -12.12
C GLN A 207 8.54 -18.21 -10.60
N ARG A 208 7.78 -17.33 -9.95
CA ARG A 208 7.68 -17.24 -8.48
C ARG A 208 9.07 -17.18 -7.85
N ALA A 209 9.90 -16.31 -8.41
CA ALA A 209 11.26 -16.10 -7.98
C ALA A 209 11.32 -15.75 -6.49
N ASP A 210 12.50 -15.92 -5.90
CA ASP A 210 12.72 -15.46 -4.53
C ASP A 210 12.42 -13.95 -4.42
N PRO A 211 11.75 -13.47 -3.36
CA PRO A 211 11.44 -12.05 -3.20
C PRO A 211 12.66 -11.13 -3.32
N THR A 212 13.87 -11.60 -2.97
CA THR A 212 15.10 -10.81 -3.15
C THR A 212 15.39 -10.50 -4.62
N ILE A 213 15.12 -11.44 -5.53
CA ILE A 213 15.31 -11.26 -6.97
C ILE A 213 14.29 -10.26 -7.52
N VAL A 214 13.02 -10.36 -7.10
CA VAL A 214 12.00 -9.38 -7.52
C VAL A 214 12.34 -7.99 -7.00
N ASN A 215 12.81 -7.88 -5.76
CA ASN A 215 13.23 -6.59 -5.20
C ASN A 215 14.40 -5.98 -5.97
N GLU A 216 15.38 -6.77 -6.41
CA GLU A 216 16.49 -6.28 -7.24
C GLU A 216 15.94 -5.64 -8.54
N TYR A 217 15.09 -6.36 -9.28
CA TYR A 217 14.51 -5.84 -10.52
C TYR A 217 13.60 -4.63 -10.30
N VAL A 218 12.83 -4.60 -9.21
CA VAL A 218 11.99 -3.46 -8.87
C VAL A 218 12.85 -2.24 -8.52
N ASN A 219 13.94 -2.42 -7.78
CA ASN A 219 14.83 -1.31 -7.42
C ASN A 219 15.51 -0.69 -8.65
N ASP A 220 15.90 -1.49 -9.65
CA ASP A 220 16.45 -0.97 -10.90
C ASP A 220 15.48 0.00 -11.60
N ILE A 221 14.18 -0.29 -11.54
CA ILE A 221 13.14 0.61 -12.09
C ILE A 221 12.97 1.85 -11.22
N ILE A 222 12.95 1.68 -9.89
CA ILE A 222 12.79 2.79 -8.95
C ILE A 222 13.88 3.85 -9.18
N GLU A 223 15.14 3.44 -9.36
CA GLU A 223 16.27 4.36 -9.62
C GLU A 223 16.04 5.26 -10.83
N GLU A 224 15.43 4.74 -11.92
CA GLU A 224 15.11 5.53 -13.11
C GLU A 224 14.06 6.62 -12.84
N PHE A 225 13.05 6.32 -12.02
CA PHE A 225 12.02 7.28 -11.62
C PHE A 225 12.50 8.25 -10.53
N GLU A 226 13.45 7.85 -9.69
CA GLU A 226 14.16 8.76 -8.76
C GLU A 226 14.99 9.78 -9.54
N MET A 227 15.67 9.37 -10.62
CA MET A 227 16.40 10.29 -11.50
C MET A 227 15.47 11.31 -12.16
N LEU A 228 14.28 10.89 -12.63
CA LEU A 228 13.29 11.81 -13.21
C LEU A 228 12.69 12.74 -12.14
N SER A 229 12.32 12.20 -10.98
CA SER A 229 11.64 12.98 -9.94
C SER A 229 12.57 13.89 -9.14
N GLY A 230 13.85 13.51 -9.02
CA GLY A 230 14.84 14.13 -8.15
C GLY A 230 14.65 13.81 -6.67
N VAL A 231 13.85 12.79 -6.33
CA VAL A 231 13.48 12.39 -4.97
C VAL A 231 13.72 10.90 -4.81
N GLU A 232 14.49 10.52 -3.78
CA GLU A 232 14.69 9.12 -3.40
C GLU A 232 13.37 8.56 -2.84
N SER A 233 13.04 7.34 -3.25
CA SER A 233 11.89 6.61 -2.75
C SER A 233 12.08 6.22 -1.28
N THR A 234 10.97 6.01 -0.59
CA THR A 234 10.97 5.48 0.77
C THR A 234 10.27 4.13 0.77
N GLU A 235 10.72 3.25 1.66
CA GLU A 235 10.04 1.97 1.88
C GLU A 235 8.56 2.19 2.19
N SER A 236 7.70 1.34 1.62
CA SER A 236 6.26 1.43 1.78
C SER A 236 5.85 1.27 3.24
N GLU A 237 4.88 2.07 3.69
CA GLU A 237 4.30 1.96 5.05
C GLU A 237 3.71 0.56 5.30
N HIS A 238 3.25 -0.12 4.24
CA HIS A 238 2.80 -1.51 4.28
C HIS A 238 3.85 -2.47 4.84
N MET A 239 5.15 -2.16 4.73
CA MET A 239 6.20 -3.00 5.32
C MET A 239 6.06 -3.09 6.85
N GLU A 240 5.83 -1.97 7.53
CA GLU A 240 5.62 -1.96 8.98
C GLU A 240 4.26 -2.58 9.34
N GLU A 241 3.24 -2.35 8.52
CA GLU A 241 1.90 -2.90 8.74
C GLU A 241 1.91 -4.44 8.71
N VAL A 242 2.58 -5.02 7.71
CA VAL A 242 2.63 -6.46 7.46
C VAL A 242 3.66 -7.17 8.34
N PHE A 243 4.89 -6.67 8.39
CA PHE A 243 6.02 -7.37 9.03
C PHE A 243 6.36 -6.82 10.42
N GLY A 244 5.75 -5.70 10.82
CA GLY A 244 6.11 -4.97 12.02
C GLY A 244 7.40 -4.17 11.86
N ASN A 245 7.70 -3.36 12.88
CA ASN A 245 9.00 -2.72 12.98
C ASN A 245 10.05 -3.76 13.42
N ASP A 246 11.25 -3.75 12.80
CA ASP A 246 12.46 -4.50 13.22
C ASP A 246 12.96 -4.14 14.64
N SER A 247 12.14 -3.42 15.42
CA SER A 247 12.24 -3.29 16.86
C SER A 247 12.06 -4.67 17.48
N ALA A 248 13.17 -5.41 17.60
CA ALA A 248 13.30 -6.57 18.44
C ALA A 248 12.72 -6.26 19.83
N ILE A 249 11.49 -6.71 20.09
CA ILE A 249 10.95 -6.77 21.43
C ILE A 249 11.81 -7.81 22.14
N VAL A 250 12.77 -7.33 22.93
CA VAL A 250 13.57 -8.18 23.83
C VAL A 250 12.61 -8.68 24.90
N VAL A 251 11.99 -9.83 24.67
CA VAL A 251 11.31 -10.56 25.73
C VAL A 251 12.40 -11.21 26.57
N GLU A 252 12.71 -10.61 27.72
CA GLU A 252 13.42 -11.31 28.79
C GLU A 252 12.51 -12.45 29.26
N LEU A 253 12.75 -13.66 28.74
CA LEU A 253 12.17 -14.88 29.29
C LEU A 253 12.78 -15.09 30.68
N ASP A 254 11.99 -14.81 31.72
CA ASP A 254 12.34 -15.16 33.09
C ASP A 254 12.50 -16.68 33.19
N GLU A 255 13.74 -17.14 33.35
CA GLU A 255 14.07 -18.54 33.64
C GLU A 255 13.54 -18.92 35.03
N THR A 256 12.24 -19.19 35.13
CA THR A 256 11.64 -19.84 36.30
C THR A 256 10.96 -21.15 35.93
N LEU A 257 11.71 -22.04 35.27
CA LEU A 257 11.42 -23.47 35.31
C LEU A 257 12.57 -24.23 35.98
N SER A 258 12.33 -24.50 37.26
CA SER A 258 13.21 -25.09 38.24
C SER A 258 13.68 -26.50 37.86
N ILE A 259 15.00 -26.62 37.67
CA ILE A 259 15.96 -27.65 38.10
C ILE A 259 15.39 -28.97 38.67
N GLN A 260 15.83 -30.11 38.11
CA GLN A 260 16.41 -31.22 38.90
C GLN A 260 17.62 -31.86 38.21
N SER A 261 18.81 -31.69 38.83
CA SER A 261 19.98 -32.59 38.96
C SER A 261 20.64 -33.14 37.67
N GLU A 262 21.96 -33.13 37.43
CA GLU A 262 23.14 -33.20 38.29
C GLU A 262 24.43 -32.98 37.44
N LYS A 263 25.50 -32.49 38.10
CA LYS A 263 26.95 -32.42 37.75
C LYS A 263 27.52 -31.16 37.06
N PRO A 264 28.66 -30.63 37.57
CA PRO A 264 29.27 -29.41 37.07
C PRO A 264 30.32 -29.71 35.99
N GLY A 265 30.07 -29.24 34.77
CA GLY A 265 31.05 -29.10 33.70
C GLY A 265 30.88 -27.71 33.11
N LYS A 266 32.00 -26.98 32.96
CA LYS A 266 32.08 -25.58 32.50
C LYS A 266 31.00 -25.22 31.46
N MET A 267 30.04 -24.39 31.84
CA MET A 267 29.21 -23.66 30.88
C MET A 267 30.01 -22.46 30.40
N GLU A 268 30.37 -22.47 29.12
CA GLU A 268 30.50 -21.25 28.35
C GLU A 268 29.20 -20.45 28.51
N MET A 269 29.32 -19.16 28.78
CA MET A 269 28.20 -18.24 28.74
C MET A 269 27.82 -18.09 27.27
N ASP A 270 26.91 -18.92 26.77
CA ASP A 270 26.21 -18.64 25.53
C ASP A 270 25.43 -17.34 25.72
N GLU A 271 25.62 -16.39 24.80
CA GLU A 271 24.78 -15.21 24.70
C GLU A 271 23.30 -15.62 24.64
N PRO A 272 22.39 -14.88 25.28
CA PRO A 272 20.97 -15.18 25.18
C PRO A 272 20.57 -15.17 23.71
N LYS A 273 20.03 -16.29 23.22
CA LYS A 273 19.43 -16.38 21.88
C LYS A 273 18.35 -15.30 21.77
N LYS A 274 18.65 -14.27 20.99
CA LYS A 274 17.69 -13.24 20.59
C LYS A 274 16.61 -13.94 19.76
N VAL A 275 15.42 -14.16 20.34
CA VAL A 275 14.26 -14.62 19.57
C VAL A 275 13.57 -13.36 19.08
N GLU A 276 13.77 -13.07 17.80
CA GLU A 276 13.06 -12.03 17.09
C GLU A 276 11.59 -12.46 16.96
N LEU A 277 10.69 -11.77 17.67
CA LEU A 277 9.25 -11.93 17.46
C LEU A 277 8.90 -11.23 16.15
N LYS A 278 9.08 -11.94 15.05
CA LYS A 278 8.59 -11.52 13.73
C LYS A 278 7.07 -11.61 13.76
N PHE A 279 6.37 -10.49 13.57
CA PHE A 279 4.93 -10.53 13.34
C PHE A 279 4.72 -11.07 11.94
N LEU A 280 4.13 -12.27 11.86
CA LEU A 280 3.80 -12.91 10.61
C LEU A 280 2.37 -12.56 10.22
N ALA A 281 2.10 -12.48 8.92
CA ALA A 281 0.74 -12.43 8.41
C ALA A 281 -0.14 -13.53 9.01
N PRO A 282 -1.46 -13.31 9.19
CA PRO A 282 -2.40 -14.28 9.75
C PRO A 282 -2.26 -15.70 9.19
N LEU A 283 -2.16 -15.88 7.87
CA LEU A 283 -2.04 -17.21 7.27
C LEU A 283 -0.69 -17.86 7.53
N LYS A 284 0.39 -17.08 7.56
CA LYS A 284 1.73 -17.59 7.92
C LYS A 284 1.73 -18.14 9.33
N GLN A 285 1.06 -17.46 10.28
CA GLN A 285 0.87 -17.99 11.62
C GLN A 285 0.05 -19.30 11.61
N ILE A 286 -1.00 -19.38 10.79
CA ILE A 286 -1.80 -20.61 10.62
C ILE A 286 -0.95 -21.76 10.06
N ASN A 287 -0.09 -21.49 9.08
CA ASN A 287 0.82 -22.47 8.48
C ASN A 287 1.86 -22.97 9.50
N GLU A 288 2.23 -22.14 10.48
CA GLU A 288 3.05 -22.52 11.64
C GLU A 288 2.26 -23.24 12.75
N GLY A 289 0.94 -23.41 12.59
CA GLY A 289 0.07 -24.15 13.51
C GLY A 289 -0.63 -23.30 14.57
N VAL A 290 -0.62 -21.97 14.45
CA VAL A 290 -1.41 -21.06 15.29
C VAL A 290 -2.89 -21.19 14.91
N THR A 291 -3.78 -21.35 15.88
CA THR A 291 -5.23 -21.36 15.58
C THR A 291 -5.73 -19.95 15.27
N PRO A 292 -6.78 -19.79 14.44
CA PRO A 292 -7.26 -18.46 14.05
C PRO A 292 -7.53 -17.51 15.23
N GLU A 293 -8.04 -18.01 16.35
CA GLU A 293 -8.35 -17.22 17.56
C GLU A 293 -7.11 -16.79 18.35
N ASN A 294 -5.94 -17.38 18.04
CA ASN A 294 -4.68 -17.13 18.73
C ASN A 294 -3.70 -16.29 17.92
N ILE A 295 -4.08 -15.88 16.71
CA ILE A 295 -3.26 -15.02 15.84
C ILE A 295 -2.89 -13.73 16.57
N LYS A 296 -1.64 -13.32 16.37
CA LYS A 296 -1.05 -12.12 16.95
C LYS A 296 -0.89 -11.06 15.88
N CYS A 297 -1.59 -9.95 16.04
CA CYS A 297 -1.40 -8.76 15.23
C CYS A 297 -0.35 -7.84 15.84
N ASN A 298 0.25 -6.99 15.02
CA ASN A 298 1.08 -5.86 15.47
C ASN A 298 0.27 -4.96 16.43
N SER A 299 0.95 -4.23 17.32
CA SER A 299 0.40 -3.31 18.32
C SER A 299 -0.61 -2.27 17.80
N SER A 300 -0.55 -1.87 16.53
CA SER A 300 -1.50 -0.94 15.90
C SER A 300 -2.73 -1.62 15.26
N PHE A 301 -2.76 -2.95 15.29
CA PHE A 301 -3.73 -3.79 14.60
C PHE A 301 -4.51 -4.66 15.59
N GLU A 302 -5.76 -4.95 15.25
CA GLU A 302 -6.64 -5.84 16.01
C GLU A 302 -7.02 -7.05 15.14
N LEU A 303 -7.04 -8.23 15.77
CA LEU A 303 -7.54 -9.44 15.14
C LEU A 303 -9.06 -9.35 14.99
N ILE A 304 -9.53 -9.45 13.76
CA ILE A 304 -10.95 -9.63 13.45
C ILE A 304 -11.11 -10.77 12.43
N PHE A 305 -12.35 -11.19 12.20
CA PHE A 305 -12.69 -12.26 11.27
C PHE A 305 -13.53 -11.73 10.13
N LYS A 306 -13.09 -12.04 8.90
CA LYS A 306 -13.84 -11.83 7.66
C LYS A 306 -15.19 -12.55 7.75
N PRO A 307 -16.22 -12.15 6.99
CA PRO A 307 -17.48 -12.88 6.91
C PRO A 307 -17.33 -14.35 6.46
N SER A 308 -16.23 -14.67 5.76
CA SER A 308 -15.82 -16.05 5.40
C SER A 308 -15.39 -16.89 6.61
N GLY A 309 -14.99 -16.25 7.70
CA GLY A 309 -14.39 -16.88 8.88
C GLY A 309 -12.85 -16.79 8.92
N ASP A 310 -12.21 -16.21 7.91
CA ASP A 310 -10.76 -16.06 7.88
C ASP A 310 -10.29 -14.91 8.78
N PRO A 311 -9.19 -15.08 9.52
CA PRO A 311 -8.65 -14.04 10.37
C PRO A 311 -7.95 -12.95 9.55
N ALA A 312 -8.05 -11.72 10.02
CA ALA A 312 -7.35 -10.56 9.47
C ALA A 312 -6.84 -9.69 10.61
N CYS A 313 -5.64 -9.14 10.44
CA CYS A 313 -5.15 -8.05 11.27
C CYS A 313 -5.48 -6.75 10.57
N VAL A 314 -6.32 -5.91 11.19
CA VAL A 314 -6.72 -4.61 10.61
C VAL A 314 -6.39 -3.47 11.56
N LYS A 315 -6.23 -2.25 11.04
CA LYS A 315 -6.03 -1.05 11.86
C LYS A 315 -7.14 -0.96 12.92
N THR A 316 -6.75 -0.70 14.17
CA THR A 316 -7.71 -0.62 15.31
C THR A 316 -8.84 0.40 15.07
N THR A 317 -8.55 1.45 14.31
CA THR A 317 -9.48 2.48 13.84
C THR A 317 -10.55 1.96 12.88
N SER A 318 -10.23 0.97 12.04
CA SER A 318 -11.15 0.35 11.07
C SER A 318 -12.09 -0.69 11.68
N VAL A 319 -11.80 -1.19 12.88
CA VAL A 319 -12.49 -2.34 13.51
C VAL A 319 -14.00 -2.13 13.63
N GLN A 320 -14.44 -1.04 14.26
CA GLN A 320 -15.88 -0.79 14.50
C GLN A 320 -16.65 -0.69 13.18
N LYS A 321 -16.00 -0.15 12.16
CA LYS A 321 -16.53 0.01 10.82
C LYS A 321 -16.71 -1.34 10.14
N LEU A 322 -15.67 -2.18 10.15
CA LEU A 322 -15.68 -3.52 9.58
C LEU A 322 -16.70 -4.44 10.28
N VAL A 323 -16.83 -4.33 11.61
CA VAL A 323 -17.86 -5.05 12.38
C VAL A 323 -19.27 -4.63 11.94
N SER A 324 -19.50 -3.34 11.71
CA SER A 324 -20.78 -2.85 11.16
C SER A 324 -21.10 -3.43 9.77
N TRP A 325 -20.08 -3.95 9.08
CA TRP A 325 -20.18 -4.56 7.76
C TRP A 325 -20.29 -6.08 7.77
N GLY A 326 -20.42 -6.69 8.95
CA GLY A 326 -20.64 -8.12 9.12
C GLY A 326 -19.38 -8.93 9.47
N TRP A 327 -18.26 -8.27 9.75
CA TRP A 327 -17.08 -8.92 10.31
C TRP A 327 -17.27 -9.15 11.81
N THR A 328 -16.52 -10.08 12.40
CA THR A 328 -16.68 -10.46 13.82
C THR A 328 -15.37 -10.36 14.58
N GLN A 329 -15.46 -10.09 15.89
CA GLN A 329 -14.36 -10.21 16.85
C GLN A 329 -14.40 -11.55 17.56
#